data_AF-A0A091J5A3-F1
#
_entry.id   AF-A0A091J5A3-F1
#
_cell.length_a   1.000
_cell.length_b   1.000
_cell.length_c   1.000
_cell.angle_alpha   90.00
_cell.angle_beta   90.00
_cell.angle_gamma   90.00
#
_symmetry.space_group_name_H-M   'P 1'
#
loop_
_entity.id
_entity.type
_entity.pdbx_description
1 polymer ?
#
loop_
_entity_poly.entity_id
_entity_poly.type
_entity_poly.pdbx_seq_one_letter_code
_entity_poly.pdbx_strand_id
1 'polypeptide(L)'
;QGKSEDRKTIWNTEEVPEGSEFDDIWDPREEPEYQILFKQHLGTEDIFFGMNRKDPSTACCEDMVIKIKLPETKYSEITLDIQDTVLDLRTPQKKLLLHLPYHVDGKNGKAHFFSEEETLEVTLRLSRKFDFIN
;
A
#
# COMPACT_ATOMS: atom_id res chain seq x y z
N GLN A 1 21.00 32.51 37.23
CA GLN A 1 21.15 31.08 37.52
C GLN A 1 21.14 30.34 36.19
N GLY A 2 22.31 29.89 35.73
CA GLY A 2 22.44 29.10 34.50
C GLY A 2 21.98 27.67 34.75
N LYS A 3 20.99 27.20 33.99
CA LYS A 3 20.67 25.79 33.92
C LYS A 3 21.63 25.16 32.92
N SER A 4 22.48 24.31 33.44
CA SER A 4 23.33 23.38 32.70
C SER A 4 22.47 22.54 31.77
N GLU A 5 22.64 22.74 30.46
CA GLU A 5 22.18 21.80 29.45
C GLU A 5 23.04 20.54 29.57
N ASP A 6 22.38 19.40 29.82
CA ASP A 6 22.98 18.09 29.88
C ASP A 6 23.70 17.76 28.57
N ARG A 7 25.02 17.94 28.58
CA ARG A 7 26.00 17.65 27.50
C ARG A 7 26.06 16.17 27.05
N LYS A 8 25.07 15.35 27.41
CA LYS A 8 24.97 13.91 27.12
C LYS A 8 23.66 13.50 26.44
N THR A 9 22.79 14.45 26.13
CA THR A 9 21.57 14.16 25.37
C THR A 9 21.87 14.40 23.89
N ILE A 10 22.32 13.36 23.19
CA ILE A 10 22.64 13.43 21.74
C ILE A 10 21.36 13.60 20.90
N TRP A 11 20.18 13.30 21.46
CA TRP A 11 18.90 13.35 20.75
C TRP A 11 17.84 14.05 21.62
N ASN A 12 17.33 15.18 21.16
CA ASN A 12 16.17 15.85 21.77
C ASN A 12 14.90 15.21 21.19
N THR A 13 13.94 14.83 22.04
CA THR A 13 12.69 14.17 21.63
C THR A 13 11.86 15.03 20.67
N GLU A 14 12.12 16.34 20.62
CA GLU A 14 11.50 17.28 19.67
C GLU A 14 12.14 17.26 18.26
N GLU A 15 13.32 16.63 18.09
CA GLU A 15 14.02 16.49 16.79
C GLU A 15 13.83 15.11 16.14
N VAL A 16 13.00 14.25 16.73
CA VAL A 16 12.59 13.00 16.09
C VAL A 16 11.26 13.26 15.39
N PRO A 17 11.20 13.41 14.06
CA PRO A 17 9.93 13.47 13.36
C PRO A 17 9.13 12.20 13.63
N GLU A 18 8.01 12.33 14.35
CA GLU A 18 6.99 11.28 14.51
C GLU A 18 6.48 10.88 13.13
N GLY A 19 7.05 9.82 12.56
CA GLY A 19 6.74 9.32 11.22
C GLY A 19 7.92 8.73 10.46
N SER A 20 9.17 8.99 10.88
CA SER A 20 10.38 8.50 10.18
C SER A 20 10.86 7.11 10.64
N GLU A 21 10.02 6.31 11.28
CA GLU A 21 10.38 4.93 11.66
C GLU A 21 10.35 3.95 10.45
N PHE A 22 9.77 4.39 9.33
CA PHE A 22 9.59 3.56 8.12
C PHE A 22 10.18 4.16 6.86
N ASP A 23 10.61 5.43 6.91
CA ASP A 23 11.35 6.05 5.83
C ASP A 23 12.78 5.55 5.94
N ASP A 24 13.12 4.57 5.10
CA ASP A 24 14.46 4.03 4.95
C ASP A 24 15.30 5.12 4.27
N ILE A 25 15.63 6.19 5.01
CA ILE A 25 16.39 7.41 4.58
C ILE A 25 17.80 7.05 4.02
N TRP A 26 18.14 5.77 3.98
CA TRP A 26 19.41 5.20 3.52
C TRP A 26 19.29 4.18 2.38
N ASP A 27 18.11 3.99 1.77
CA ASP A 27 17.99 3.10 0.60
C ASP A 27 18.16 3.91 -0.70
N PRO A 28 19.24 3.71 -1.48
CA PRO A 28 19.52 4.47 -2.72
C PRO A 28 18.58 4.10 -3.89
N ARG A 29 17.50 3.37 -3.63
CA ARG A 29 16.57 2.84 -4.62
C ARG A 29 15.45 3.85 -4.84
N GLU A 30 15.24 4.23 -6.10
CA GLU A 30 14.15 5.13 -6.47
C GLU A 30 12.80 4.48 -6.16
N GLU A 31 11.91 5.23 -5.51
CA GLU A 31 10.52 4.83 -5.34
C GLU A 31 9.82 4.82 -6.71
N PRO A 32 9.28 3.68 -7.16
CA PRO A 32 8.58 3.62 -8.44
C PRO A 32 7.27 4.40 -8.39
N GLU A 33 6.85 4.97 -9.52
CA GLU A 33 5.53 5.59 -9.63
C GLU A 33 4.45 4.52 -9.44
N TYR A 34 3.57 4.73 -8.46
CA TYR A 34 2.47 3.81 -8.16
C TYR A 34 1.12 4.53 -8.14
N GLN A 35 0.07 3.77 -8.44
CA GLN A 35 -1.31 4.22 -8.42
C GLN A 35 -2.15 3.19 -7.66
N ILE A 36 -2.89 3.66 -6.67
CA ILE A 36 -3.84 2.85 -5.91
C ILE A 36 -5.23 3.08 -6.49
N LEU A 37 -5.88 2.01 -6.91
CA LEU A 37 -7.23 1.97 -7.43
C LEU A 37 -8.08 1.08 -6.52
N PHE A 38 -9.36 1.36 -6.41
CA PHE A 38 -10.29 0.52 -5.66
C PHE A 38 -11.38 0.01 -6.61
N LYS A 39 -11.69 -1.29 -6.53
CA LYS A 39 -12.74 -1.96 -7.31
C LYS A 39 -13.92 -2.31 -6.39
N GLN A 40 -15.11 -1.95 -6.86
CA GLN A 40 -16.39 -2.31 -6.25
C GLN A 40 -17.09 -3.32 -7.15
N HIS A 41 -17.61 -4.40 -6.58
CA HIS A 41 -18.47 -5.31 -7.32
C HIS A 41 -19.93 -4.83 -7.18
N LEU A 42 -20.44 -4.22 -8.26
CA LEU A 42 -21.82 -3.75 -8.35
C LEU A 42 -22.64 -4.77 -9.13
N GLY A 43 -23.71 -5.29 -8.53
CA GLY A 43 -24.70 -6.12 -9.21
C GLY A 43 -25.74 -5.28 -9.94
N THR A 44 -26.49 -5.88 -10.86
CA THR A 44 -27.62 -5.21 -11.52
C THR A 44 -28.67 -4.72 -10.51
N GLU A 45 -28.82 -5.42 -9.38
CA GLU A 45 -29.71 -5.05 -8.28
C GLU A 45 -29.29 -3.77 -7.56
N ASP A 46 -27.98 -3.51 -7.50
CA ASP A 46 -27.40 -2.31 -6.91
C ASP A 46 -27.63 -1.10 -7.83
N ILE A 47 -27.32 -1.26 -9.13
CA ILE A 47 -27.43 -0.19 -10.13
C ILE A 47 -28.88 0.17 -10.44
N PHE A 48 -29.77 -0.83 -10.50
CA PHE A 48 -31.14 -0.64 -10.98
C PHE A 48 -32.16 -0.48 -9.85
N PHE A 49 -31.96 -1.15 -8.71
CA PHE A 49 -32.92 -1.12 -7.60
C PHE A 49 -32.39 -0.40 -6.34
N GLY A 50 -31.10 -0.01 -6.29
CA GLY A 50 -30.51 0.66 -5.13
C GLY A 50 -30.66 -0.16 -3.84
N MET A 51 -30.78 -1.48 -3.96
CA MET A 51 -31.09 -2.38 -2.84
C MET A 51 -29.88 -2.63 -1.94
N ASN A 52 -28.67 -2.60 -2.51
CA ASN A 52 -27.46 -2.58 -1.73
C ASN A 52 -27.14 -1.10 -1.45
N ARG A 53 -26.90 -0.74 -0.19
CA ARG A 53 -26.50 0.64 0.17
C ARG A 53 -25.02 0.86 -0.16
N LYS A 54 -24.55 0.36 -1.30
CA LYS A 54 -23.18 0.57 -1.76
C LYS A 54 -23.08 2.01 -2.24
N ASP A 55 -22.24 2.77 -1.57
CA ASP A 55 -21.95 4.14 -1.95
C ASP A 55 -20.63 4.17 -2.76
N PRO A 56 -20.40 5.19 -3.60
CA PRO A 56 -19.17 5.30 -4.40
C PRO A 56 -17.91 5.55 -3.55
N SER A 57 -18.01 5.60 -2.22
CA SER A 57 -16.86 5.69 -1.33
C SER A 57 -16.05 4.41 -1.33
N THR A 58 -14.78 4.60 -0.99
CA THR A 58 -13.85 3.52 -0.65
C THR A 58 -14.32 2.64 0.51
N ALA A 59 -15.40 3.03 1.21
CA ALA A 59 -16.07 2.24 2.24
C ALA A 59 -16.74 0.96 1.71
N CYS A 60 -17.18 0.95 0.45
CA CYS A 60 -17.88 -0.20 -0.17
C CYS A 60 -17.02 -0.94 -1.21
N CYS A 61 -15.71 -0.68 -1.27
CA CYS A 61 -14.79 -1.43 -2.12
C CYS A 61 -14.36 -2.75 -1.49
N GLU A 62 -14.47 -3.84 -2.25
CA GLU A 62 -14.07 -5.18 -1.84
C GLU A 62 -12.62 -5.49 -2.25
N ASP A 63 -12.17 -4.92 -3.36
CA ASP A 63 -10.85 -5.17 -3.93
C ASP A 63 -10.07 -3.85 -4.08
N MET A 64 -8.78 -3.88 -3.79
CA MET A 64 -7.84 -2.79 -4.01
C MET A 64 -6.81 -3.25 -5.04
N VAL A 65 -6.56 -2.44 -6.05
CA VAL A 65 -5.64 -2.71 -7.15
C VAL A 65 -4.54 -1.67 -7.14
N ILE A 66 -3.30 -2.12 -6.95
CA ILE A 66 -2.12 -1.25 -6.89
C ILE A 66 -1.32 -1.47 -8.17
N LYS A 67 -1.21 -0.44 -9.00
CA LYS A 67 -0.41 -0.44 -10.23
C LYS A 67 0.92 0.25 -9.96
N ILE A 68 2.02 -0.45 -10.14
CA ILE A 68 3.36 0.02 -9.84
C ILE A 68 4.17 -0.02 -11.13
N LYS A 69 4.63 1.13 -11.60
CA LYS A 69 5.45 1.24 -12.80
C LYS A 69 6.89 0.87 -12.47
N LEU A 70 7.38 -0.18 -13.11
CA LEU A 70 8.70 -0.75 -12.91
C LEU A 70 9.42 -0.82 -14.27
N PRO A 71 9.79 0.34 -14.85
CA PRO A 71 10.54 0.37 -16.10
C PRO A 71 11.86 -0.40 -15.93
N GLU A 72 12.26 -1.12 -16.98
CA GLU A 72 13.52 -1.85 -17.07
C GLU A 72 13.69 -2.96 -16.01
N THR A 73 12.60 -3.42 -15.39
CA THR A 73 12.63 -4.49 -14.37
C THR A 73 12.03 -5.77 -14.92
N LYS A 74 12.72 -6.90 -14.72
CA LYS A 74 12.20 -8.24 -15.09
C LYS A 74 11.36 -8.82 -13.98
N TYR A 75 10.29 -9.54 -14.35
CA TYR A 75 9.39 -10.20 -13.40
C TYR A 75 10.13 -11.13 -12.41
N SER A 76 11.18 -11.82 -12.84
CA SER A 76 11.95 -12.74 -11.98
C SER A 76 12.71 -12.06 -10.86
N GLU A 77 12.96 -10.75 -10.98
CA GLU A 77 13.73 -9.98 -10.01
C GLU A 77 12.82 -9.19 -9.06
N ILE A 78 11.49 -9.31 -9.23
CA ILE A 78 10.49 -8.67 -8.38
C ILE A 78 10.18 -9.60 -7.21
N THR A 79 10.44 -9.10 -6.00
CA THR A 79 9.97 -9.72 -4.77
C THR A 79 8.84 -8.87 -4.21
N LEU A 80 7.67 -9.47 -4.05
CA LEU A 80 6.48 -8.83 -3.50
C LEU A 80 6.11 -9.54 -2.21
N ASP A 81 6.17 -8.82 -1.09
CA ASP A 81 5.68 -9.25 0.21
C ASP A 81 4.44 -8.43 0.55
N ILE A 82 3.32 -9.13 0.75
CA ILE A 82 2.06 -8.50 1.11
C ILE A 82 1.73 -8.96 2.53
N GLN A 83 1.74 -8.01 3.45
CA GLN A 83 1.25 -8.18 4.80
C GLN A 83 -0.17 -7.64 4.93
N ASP A 84 -0.71 -7.73 6.14
CA ASP A 84 -2.09 -7.33 6.44
C ASP A 84 -2.30 -5.81 6.28
N THR A 85 -1.29 -4.98 6.54
CA THR A 85 -1.38 -3.50 6.42
C THR A 85 -0.21 -2.88 5.66
N VAL A 86 0.69 -3.70 5.12
CA VAL A 86 1.93 -3.23 4.49
C VAL A 86 2.16 -4.00 3.20
N LEU A 87 2.52 -3.29 2.15
CA LEU A 87 3.00 -3.86 0.90
C LEU A 87 4.48 -3.48 0.75
N ASP A 88 5.36 -4.48 0.79
CA ASP A 88 6.78 -4.34 0.52
C ASP A 88 7.07 -4.93 -0.86
N LEU A 89 7.53 -4.09 -1.77
CA LEU A 89 8.00 -4.47 -3.08
C LEU A 89 9.49 -4.16 -3.16
N ARG A 90 10.27 -5.19 -3.47
CA ARG A 90 11.72 -5.12 -3.64
C ARG A 90 12.10 -5.56 -5.03
N THR A 91 12.79 -4.69 -5.74
CA THR A 91 13.46 -4.99 -7.00
C THR A 91 14.94 -4.59 -6.89
N PRO A 92 15.82 -5.07 -7.77
CA PRO A 92 17.24 -4.71 -7.73
C PRO A 92 17.50 -3.21 -7.85
N GLN A 93 16.62 -2.48 -8.55
CA GLN A 93 16.78 -1.05 -8.84
C GLN A 93 15.87 -0.15 -8.00
N LYS A 94 14.71 -0.67 -7.59
CA LYS A 94 13.64 0.10 -6.95
C LYS A 94 13.10 -0.62 -5.71
N LYS A 95 12.62 0.14 -4.74
CA LYS A 95 11.96 -0.38 -3.55
C LYS A 95 10.72 0.47 -3.32
N LEU A 96 9.62 -0.19 -2.97
CA LEU A 96 8.40 0.48 -2.59
C LEU A 96 7.89 -0.17 -1.31
N LEU A 97 7.87 0.59 -0.22
CA LEU A 97 7.23 0.19 1.02
C LEU A 97 5.99 1.07 1.20
N LEU A 98 4.82 0.49 0.99
CA LEU A 98 3.55 1.21 1.05
C LEU A 98 2.73 0.71 2.23
N HIS A 99 2.34 1.63 3.11
CA HIS A 99 1.36 1.35 4.16
C HIS A 99 -0.05 1.47 3.61
N LEU A 100 -0.83 0.41 3.76
CA LEU A 100 -2.19 0.34 3.26
C LEU A 100 -3.14 1.00 4.28
N PRO A 101 -4.08 1.84 3.85
CA PRO A 101 -5.04 2.51 4.76
C PRO A 101 -6.04 1.52 5.37
N TYR A 102 -6.16 0.33 4.80
CA TYR A 102 -7.08 -0.72 5.23
C TYR A 102 -6.36 -2.06 5.29
N HIS A 103 -6.87 -2.93 6.16
CA HIS A 103 -6.41 -4.31 6.27
C HIS A 103 -6.76 -5.09 4.99
N VAL A 104 -5.81 -5.85 4.47
CA VAL A 104 -5.95 -6.68 3.28
C VAL A 104 -5.67 -8.15 3.59
N ASP A 105 -6.32 -9.04 2.85
CA ASP A 105 -6.00 -10.45 2.92
C ASP A 105 -4.74 -10.75 2.09
N GLY A 106 -3.59 -10.75 2.75
CA GLY A 106 -2.30 -11.04 2.11
C GLY A 106 -2.18 -12.46 1.54
N LYS A 107 -3.09 -13.39 1.89
CA LYS A 107 -3.07 -14.78 1.39
C LYS A 107 -3.78 -14.96 0.06
N ASN A 108 -4.81 -14.17 -0.21
CA ASN A 108 -5.61 -14.24 -1.44
C ASN A 108 -5.28 -13.12 -2.44
N GLY A 109 -4.19 -12.39 -2.23
CA GLY A 109 -3.69 -11.39 -3.17
C GLY A 109 -3.30 -12.01 -4.52
N LYS A 110 -3.65 -11.34 -5.61
CA LYS A 110 -3.24 -11.69 -6.98
C LYS A 110 -2.29 -10.62 -7.49
N ALA A 111 -1.11 -11.00 -7.94
CA ALA A 111 -0.17 -10.10 -8.60
C ALA A 111 0.02 -10.50 -10.06
N HIS A 112 0.06 -9.52 -10.96
CA HIS A 112 0.23 -9.71 -12.39
C HIS A 112 1.20 -8.68 -12.93
N PHE A 113 2.29 -9.13 -13.56
CA PHE A 113 3.27 -8.25 -14.18
C PHE A 113 2.99 -8.11 -15.67
N PHE A 114 2.77 -6.90 -16.13
CA PHE A 114 2.58 -6.57 -17.54
C PHE A 114 3.91 -6.13 -18.14
N SER A 115 4.59 -7.04 -18.83
CA SER A 115 5.88 -6.75 -19.48
C SER A 115 5.79 -5.71 -20.60
N GLU A 116 4.62 -5.55 -21.23
CA GLU A 116 4.39 -4.59 -22.32
C GLU A 116 4.32 -3.14 -21.80
N GLU A 117 3.70 -2.93 -20.64
CA GLU A 117 3.60 -1.62 -19.98
C GLU A 117 4.63 -1.45 -18.85
N GLU A 118 5.51 -2.44 -18.66
CA GLU A 118 6.49 -2.52 -17.57
C GLU A 118 5.86 -2.18 -16.20
N THR A 119 4.63 -2.67 -15.97
CA THR A 119 3.80 -2.30 -14.82
C THR A 119 3.36 -3.54 -14.07
N LEU A 120 3.54 -3.55 -12.75
CA LEU A 120 3.04 -4.58 -11.85
C LEU A 120 1.66 -4.18 -11.31
N GLU A 121 0.66 -5.00 -11.56
CA GLU A 121 -0.67 -4.87 -10.99
C GLU A 121 -0.84 -5.86 -9.83
N VAL A 122 -1.12 -5.34 -8.63
CA VAL A 122 -1.36 -6.14 -7.42
C VAL A 122 -2.80 -5.92 -6.98
N THR A 123 -3.64 -6.95 -7.13
CA THR A 123 -5.03 -6.96 -6.67
C THR A 123 -5.11 -7.64 -5.31
N LEU A 124 -5.54 -6.91 -4.29
CA LEU A 124 -5.67 -7.35 -2.90
C LEU A 124 -7.12 -7.25 -2.47
N ARG A 125 -7.66 -8.34 -1.90
CA ARG A 125 -8.99 -8.36 -1.29
C ARG A 125 -8.91 -7.62 0.05
N LEU A 126 -9.78 -6.64 0.29
CA LEU A 126 -9.83 -5.91 1.56
C LEU A 126 -10.50 -6.80 2.61
N SER A 127 -9.83 -6.97 3.75
CA SER A 127 -10.33 -7.78 4.86
C SER A 127 -11.08 -6.88 5.85
N ARG A 128 -12.41 -6.88 5.77
CA ARG A 128 -13.27 -6.12 6.68
C ARG A 128 -14.09 -7.06 7.55
N LYS A 129 -14.13 -6.78 8.86
CA LYS A 129 -14.89 -7.55 9.87
C LYS A 129 -16.41 -7.66 9.62
N PHE A 130 -16.95 -7.02 8.58
CA PHE A 130 -18.38 -7.00 8.25
C PHE A 130 -18.66 -7.26 6.76
N ASP A 131 -17.72 -7.85 6.02
CA ASP A 131 -17.90 -8.13 4.57
C ASP A 131 -19.09 -9.06 4.28
N PHE A 132 -19.54 -9.83 5.27
CA PHE A 132 -20.73 -10.70 5.20
C PHE A 132 -22.08 -9.96 5.23
N ILE A 133 -22.10 -8.63 5.35
CA ILE A 133 -23.33 -7.80 5.40
C ILE A 133 -23.51 -6.97 4.11
N ASN A 134 -22.54 -6.96 3.19
CA ASN A 134 -22.67 -6.32 1.87
C ASN A 134 -23.30 -7.25 0.82
#